data_AF-A0A938G9A5-F1
#
_entry.id   AF-A0A938G9A5-F1
#
_cell.length_a   1.000
_cell.length_b   1.000
_cell.length_c   1.000
_cell.angle_alpha   90.00
_cell.angle_beta   90.00
_cell.angle_gamma   90.00
#
_symmetry.space_group_name_H-M   'P 1'
#
loop_
_entity.id
_entity.type
_entity.pdbx_description
1 polymer ?
#
loop_
_entity_poly.entity_id
_entity_poly.type
_entity_poly.pdbx_seq_one_letter_code
_entity_poly.pdbx_strand_id
1 'polypeptide(L)' 'MAPDNGHDMGRVRRGGFIITWFIGDHEPRHVHVETTDGKLIGRLNLQTRQGMEGWQPDRKLLRIIAELEREGRL' A
#
# COMPACT_ATOMS: atom_id res chain seq x y z
N MET A 1 -25.76 8.64 -0.80
CA MET A 1 -24.38 8.63 -1.33
C MET A 1 -23.59 9.61 -0.47
N ALA A 2 -22.77 9.10 0.44
CA ALA A 2 -21.95 9.93 1.34
C ALA A 2 -20.62 10.29 0.64
N PRO A 3 -20.01 11.44 0.96
CA PRO A 3 -18.82 11.92 0.28
C PRO A 3 -17.59 11.08 0.65
N ASP A 4 -16.81 10.72 -0.37
CA ASP A 4 -15.44 10.22 -0.26
C ASP A 4 -14.55 11.36 0.25
N ASN A 5 -14.37 11.42 1.58
CA ASN A 5 -13.45 12.33 2.23
C ASN A 5 -12.11 11.60 2.42
N GLY A 6 -11.14 11.88 1.56
CA GLY A 6 -9.76 11.38 1.60
C GLY A 6 -8.93 11.80 2.84
N HIS A 7 -9.54 11.85 4.02
CA HIS A 7 -8.89 12.09 5.32
C HIS A 7 -8.38 10.80 5.97
N ASP A 8 -8.91 9.64 5.56
CA ASP A 8 -8.59 8.33 6.13
C ASP A 8 -7.56 7.55 5.27
N MET A 9 -6.70 8.23 4.52
CA MET A 9 -5.67 7.55 3.71
C MET A 9 -4.25 7.93 4.15
N GLY A 10 -3.48 6.92 4.55
CA GLY A 10 -2.06 7.04 4.80
C GLY A 10 -1.27 7.06 3.48
N ARG A 11 -0.15 7.77 3.47
CA ARG A 11 0.73 7.87 2.29
C ARG A 11 2.20 7.93 2.70
N VAL A 12 3.05 7.21 1.97
CA VAL A 12 4.52 7.33 2.07
C VAL A 12 5.17 7.25 0.71
N ARG A 13 6.23 8.04 0.50
CA ARG A 13 7.16 7.85 -0.62
C ARG A 13 8.44 7.23 -0.09
N ARG A 14 8.79 6.02 -0.54
CA ARG A 14 10.01 5.31 -0.11
C ARG A 14 10.52 4.38 -1.19
N GLY A 15 11.83 4.36 -1.40
CA GLY A 15 12.48 3.39 -2.30
C GLY A 15 12.04 3.46 -3.76
N GLY A 16 11.50 4.60 -4.23
CA GLY A 16 10.99 4.74 -5.60
C GLY A 16 9.52 4.36 -5.77
N PHE A 17 8.80 4.12 -4.68
CA PHE A 17 7.37 3.86 -4.68
C PHE A 17 6.61 4.95 -3.95
N ILE A 18 5.39 5.22 -4.40
CA ILE A 18 4.35 5.87 -3.59
C ILE A 18 3.46 4.74 -3.08
N ILE A 19 3.29 4.66 -1.76
CA ILE A 19 2.49 3.63 -1.11
C ILE A 19 1.38 4.35 -0.35
N THR A 20 0.14 4.02 -0.68
CA THR A 20 -1.07 4.54 -0.02
C THR A 20 -1.90 3.42 0.57
N TRP A 21 -2.61 3.70 1.65
CA TRP A 21 -3.46 2.72 2.33
C TRP A 21 -4.60 3.41 3.04
N PHE A 22 -5.68 2.68 3.28
CA PHE A 22 -6.78 3.15 4.11
C PHE A 22 -6.43 2.99 5.60
N ILE A 23 -6.65 4.05 6.37
CA ILE A 23 -6.52 4.10 7.82
C ILE A 23 -7.90 3.73 8.39
N GLY A 24 -8.11 2.44 8.65
CA GLY A 24 -9.35 1.93 9.24
C GLY A 24 -9.45 0.41 9.18
N ASP A 25 -10.45 -0.16 9.84
CA ASP A 25 -10.56 -1.59 10.07
C ASP A 25 -11.41 -2.30 9.00
N HIS A 26 -11.01 -2.14 7.74
CA HIS A 26 -11.57 -2.92 6.64
C HIS A 26 -10.57 -3.99 6.19
N GLU A 27 -10.99 -5.26 6.28
CA GLU A 27 -10.28 -6.40 5.73
C GLU A 27 -10.74 -6.71 4.29
N PRO A 28 -9.84 -7.17 3.39
CA PRO A 28 -8.40 -7.32 3.60
C PRO A 28 -7.66 -5.98 3.54
N ARG A 29 -6.79 -5.74 4.51
CA ARG A 29 -5.87 -4.60 4.49
C ARG A 29 -4.92 -4.75 3.31
N HIS A 30 -4.86 -3.75 2.46
CA HIS A 30 -3.98 -3.72 1.32
C HIS A 30 -3.45 -2.30 1.08
N VAL A 31 -2.30 -2.22 0.41
CA VAL A 31 -1.73 -0.95 -0.03
C VAL A 31 -1.85 -0.83 -1.54
N HIS A 32 -2.01 0.39 -2.04
CA HIS A 32 -1.79 0.70 -3.45
C HIS A 32 -0.35 1.12 -3.63
N VAL A 33 0.27 0.63 -4.69
CA VAL A 33 1.68 0.86 -4.98
C VAL A 33 1.76 1.54 -6.34
N GLU A 34 2.32 2.73 -6.35
CA GLU A 34 2.48 3.53 -7.55
C GLU A 34 3.96 3.86 -7.77
N THR A 35 4.31 4.17 -9.01
CA THR A 35 5.58 4.79 -9.34
C THR A 35 5.65 6.22 -8.78
N THR A 36 6.84 6.82 -8.76
CA THR A 36 7.02 8.21 -8.29
C THR A 36 6.27 9.25 -9.13
N ASP A 37 5.96 8.93 -10.39
CA ASP A 37 5.13 9.71 -11.32
C ASP A 37 3.61 9.45 -11.15
N GLY A 38 3.21 8.57 -10.23
CA GLY A 38 1.81 8.32 -9.89
C GLY A 38 1.13 7.27 -10.76
N LYS A 39 1.88 6.43 -11.47
CA LYS A 39 1.31 5.30 -12.20
C LYS A 39 1.10 4.13 -11.25
N LEU A 40 -0.14 3.64 -11.14
CA LEU A 40 -0.44 2.42 -10.37
C LEU A 40 0.34 1.22 -10.94
N ILE A 41 1.12 0.58 -10.08
CA ILE A 41 1.88 -0.64 -10.36
C ILE A 41 1.06 -1.86 -9.96
N GLY A 42 0.41 -1.79 -8.80
CA GLY A 42 -0.41 -2.88 -8.29
C GLY A 42 -0.90 -2.64 -6.87
N ARG A 43 -1.59 -3.65 -6.33
CA ARG A 43 -2.12 -3.65 -4.97
C ARG A 43 -1.53 -4.83 -4.21
N LEU A 44 -1.06 -4.60 -3.00
CA LEU A 44 -0.44 -5.64 -2.17
C LEU A 44 -1.32 -5.94 -0.96
N ASN A 45 -1.73 -7.19 -0.81
CA ASN A 45 -2.40 -7.67 0.40
C ASN A 45 -1.38 -7.76 1.54
N LEU A 46 -1.62 -7.04 2.65
CA LEU A 46 -0.69 -6.98 3.77
C LEU A 46 -0.67 -8.27 4.59
N GLN A 47 -1.77 -9.02 4.63
CA GLN A 47 -1.85 -10.28 5.37
C GLN A 47 -1.11 -11.41 4.64
N THR A 48 -1.29 -11.53 3.33
CA THR A 48 -0.71 -12.65 2.55
C THR A 48 0.63 -12.33 1.92
N ARG A 49 1.04 -11.04 1.88
CA ARG A 49 2.21 -10.54 1.16
C ARG A 49 2.19 -10.81 -0.35
N GLN A 50 1.00 -11.05 -0.89
CA GLN A 50 0.81 -11.30 -2.32
C GLN A 50 0.24 -10.08 -3.00
N GLY A 51 0.69 -9.86 -4.23
CA GLY A 51 0.02 -8.91 -5.11
C GLY A 51 -1.36 -9.42 -5.49
N MET A 52 -2.29 -8.49 -5.63
CA MET A 52 -3.64 -8.77 -6.10
C MET A 52 -3.67 -8.79 -7.63
N GLU A 53 -4.70 -9.40 -8.21
CA GLU A 53 -4.94 -9.37 -9.67
C GLU A 53 -3.79 -9.95 -10.51
N GLY A 54 -3.09 -10.96 -9.97
CA GLY A 54 -1.97 -11.61 -10.66
C GLY A 54 -0.70 -10.76 -10.74
N TRP A 55 -0.68 -9.58 -10.10
CA TRP A 55 0.53 -8.81 -9.97
C TRP A 55 1.47 -9.45 -8.93
N GLN A 56 2.78 -9.37 -9.18
CA GLN A 56 3.79 -9.93 -8.29
C GLN A 56 4.73 -8.83 -7.78
N PRO A 57 4.78 -8.57 -6.46
CA PRO A 57 5.64 -7.56 -5.89
C PRO A 57 7.11 -7.98 -5.97
N ASP A 58 8.00 -7.02 -6.17
CA ASP A 58 9.43 -7.29 -6.06
C ASP A 58 9.89 -7.41 -4.60
N ARG A 59 11.08 -8.00 -4.39
CA ARG A 59 11.67 -8.18 -3.04
C ARG A 59 11.94 -6.86 -2.32
N LYS A 60 12.20 -5.78 -3.06
CA LYS A 60 12.52 -4.47 -2.48
C LYS A 60 11.29 -3.85 -1.85
N LEU A 61 10.15 -3.92 -2.53
CA LEU A 61 8.86 -3.48 -2.03
C LEU A 61 8.45 -4.29 -0.79
N LEU A 62 8.56 -5.63 -0.83
CA LEU A 62 8.23 -6.46 0.34
C LEU A 62 9.05 -6.07 1.58
N ARG A 63 10.34 -5.76 1.40
CA ARG A 63 11.18 -5.24 2.50
C ARG A 63 10.70 -3.90 3.02
N ILE A 64 10.36 -2.96 2.13
CA ILE A 64 9.82 -1.64 2.50
C ILE A 64 8.52 -1.78 3.30
N ILE A 65 7.63 -2.68 2.89
CA ILE A 65 6.37 -2.92 3.60
C ILE A 65 6.61 -3.46 5.00
N ALA A 66 7.51 -4.42 5.16
CA ALA A 66 7.90 -4.94 6.48
C ALA A 66 8.53 -3.87 7.40
N GLU A 67 9.31 -2.95 6.85
CA GLU A 67 9.85 -1.81 7.60
C GLU A 67 8.74 -0.86 8.06
N LEU A 68 7.77 -0.55 7.19
CA LEU A 68 6.66 0.34 7.52
C LEU A 68 5.75 -0.24 8.63
N GLU A 69 5.51 -1.55 8.64
CA GLU A 69 4.79 -2.22 9.74
C GLU A 69 5.58 -2.18 11.05
N ARG A 70 6.90 -2.42 11.00
CA ARG A 70 7.76 -2.28 12.17
C ARG A 70 7.79 -0.86 12.75
N GLU A 71 7.63 0.15 11.89
CA GLU A 71 7.50 1.55 12.27
C GLU A 71 6.09 1.92 12.77
N GLY A 72 5.13 0.98 12.76
CA GLY A 72 3.74 1.23 13.16
C GLY A 72 2.97 2.10 12.17
N ARG A 73 3.41 2.17 10.92
CA ARG A 73 2.76 2.98 9.87
C ARG A 73 1.68 2.22 9.11
N LEU A 74 1.84 0.90 8.98
CA LEU A 74 0.90 -0.03 8.35
C LEU A 74 0.36 -1.02 9.39
#